data_AF-A0AAD5GJB1-F1
#
_entry.id   AF-A0AAD5GJB1-F1
#
_cell.length_a   1.000
_cell.length_b   1.000
_cell.length_c   1.000
_cell.angle_alpha   90.00
_cell.angle_beta   90.00
_cell.angle_gamma   90.00
#
_symmetry.space_group_name_H-M   'P 1'
#
loop_
_entity.id
_entity.type
_entity.pdbx_description
1 polymer ?
#
loop_
_entity_poly.entity_id
_entity_poly.type
_entity_poly.pdbx_seq_one_letter_code
_entity_poly.pdbx_strand_id
1 'polypeptide(L)'
;RNHHLARNEIPDRGRSITRDIVAITSTQVSNYYGLIQLESTYLTSVTINPNLPQTAAHVTRNRFYVSCSKCTKTLYPEEDESLTFVCKDDDDIVPNFKYCVNAKISDSTKSTDVTFFNGGMTALLNTSCEDLVMKHGWTDPKKLPDQIADTIGKPKLLHLTLKNEQIVVTNVTEPEKTVEGQSCIPPSTPNPKLHTTKRALLESPDTSIEPKRSKQH
;
A
#
# COMPACT_ATOMS: atom_id res chain seq x y z
N ARG A 1 32.90 -17.92 -35.67
CA ARG A 1 32.29 -18.78 -34.61
C ARG A 1 32.18 -17.88 -33.39
N ASN A 2 30.97 -17.50 -32.97
CA ASN A 2 30.81 -16.38 -32.03
C ASN A 2 31.03 -16.85 -30.59
N HIS A 3 31.95 -16.18 -29.87
CA HIS A 3 32.02 -16.31 -28.42
C HIS A 3 31.10 -15.26 -27.80
N HIS A 4 29.93 -15.70 -27.33
CA HIS A 4 29.05 -14.87 -26.52
C HIS A 4 29.65 -14.78 -25.11
N LEU A 5 30.09 -13.59 -24.71
CA LEU A 5 30.37 -13.30 -23.31
C LEU A 5 29.04 -13.22 -22.57
N ALA A 6 28.84 -14.11 -21.60
CA ALA A 6 27.64 -14.09 -20.77
C ALA A 6 27.57 -12.78 -19.97
N ARG A 7 26.44 -12.08 -20.07
CA ARG A 7 26.11 -11.02 -19.11
C ARG A 7 25.73 -11.70 -17.80
N ASN A 8 26.51 -11.48 -16.75
CA ASN A 8 26.08 -11.78 -15.39
C ASN A 8 25.02 -10.74 -15.00
N GLU A 9 23.75 -11.07 -15.23
CA GLU A 9 22.63 -10.26 -14.75
C GLU A 9 22.58 -10.37 -13.22
N ILE A 10 22.92 -9.27 -12.55
CA ILE A 10 22.79 -9.16 -11.09
C ILE A 10 21.28 -9.11 -10.80
N PRO A 11 20.73 -10.03 -9.98
CA PRO A 11 19.31 -10.03 -9.69
C PRO A 11 18.96 -8.77 -8.88
N ASP A 12 18.13 -7.90 -9.45
CA ASP A 12 17.65 -6.68 -8.80
C ASP A 12 16.71 -7.05 -7.64
N ARG A 13 17.29 -7.16 -6.44
CA ARG A 13 16.56 -7.41 -5.20
C ARG A 13 15.83 -6.14 -4.78
N GLY A 14 14.74 -5.83 -5.49
CA GLY A 14 13.73 -4.81 -5.20
C GLY A 14 14.21 -3.72 -4.25
N ARG A 15 15.15 -2.89 -4.71
CA ARG A 15 15.79 -1.90 -3.84
C ARG A 15 14.74 -0.94 -3.29
N SER A 16 14.45 -1.03 -1.99
CA SER A 16 13.63 -0.04 -1.29
C SER A 16 14.20 1.34 -1.59
N ILE A 17 13.42 2.15 -2.31
CA ILE A 17 13.82 3.51 -2.67
C ILE A 17 13.57 4.38 -1.43
N THR A 18 14.51 4.29 -0.50
CA THR A 18 14.74 5.31 0.52
C THR A 18 14.79 6.67 -0.15
N ARG A 19 14.10 7.66 0.43
CA ARG A 19 14.22 9.06 0.01
C ARG A 19 15.51 9.65 0.57
N ASP A 20 16.61 9.05 0.15
CA ASP A 20 17.95 9.42 0.56
C ASP A 20 18.29 10.83 0.05
N ILE A 21 18.80 11.66 0.95
CA ILE A 21 19.29 12.99 0.57
C ILE A 21 20.74 12.87 0.19
N VAL A 22 21.08 13.43 -0.96
CA VAL A 22 22.45 13.47 -1.44
C VAL A 22 22.95 14.90 -1.33
N ALA A 23 23.88 15.17 -0.41
CA ALA A 23 24.70 16.37 -0.53
C ALA A 23 25.82 16.08 -1.53
N ILE A 24 25.94 16.94 -2.53
CA ILE A 24 26.98 16.87 -3.56
C ILE A 24 27.79 18.16 -3.48
N THR A 25 29.12 18.05 -3.42
CA THR A 25 30.03 19.20 -3.44
C THR A 25 30.81 19.24 -4.75
N SER A 26 31.40 20.39 -5.07
CA SER A 26 32.40 20.53 -6.14
C SER A 26 31.94 20.09 -7.55
N THR A 27 30.64 20.09 -7.83
CA THR A 27 30.10 19.87 -9.18
C THR A 27 30.31 21.07 -10.08
N GLN A 28 30.53 20.82 -11.36
CA GLN A 28 30.40 21.83 -12.39
C GLN A 28 28.92 22.02 -12.72
N VAL A 29 28.47 23.27 -12.83
CA VAL A 29 27.14 23.61 -13.35
C VAL A 29 27.27 23.83 -14.85
N SER A 30 26.40 23.20 -15.65
CA SER A 30 26.33 23.41 -17.08
C SER A 30 24.87 23.55 -17.55
N ASN A 31 24.69 23.91 -18.82
CA ASN A 31 23.37 24.02 -19.44
C ASN A 31 23.31 23.15 -20.69
N TYR A 32 22.29 22.30 -20.79
CA TYR A 32 22.06 21.42 -21.94
C TYR A 32 20.60 21.54 -22.39
N TYR A 33 20.39 22.01 -23.62
CA TYR A 33 19.08 22.36 -24.18
C TYR A 33 18.20 23.23 -23.26
N GLY A 34 18.80 24.19 -22.56
CA GLY A 34 18.10 25.10 -21.64
C GLY A 34 17.96 24.56 -20.22
N LEU A 35 18.13 23.26 -20.00
CA LEU A 35 18.09 22.65 -18.67
C LEU A 35 19.42 22.85 -17.94
N ILE A 36 19.36 23.21 -16.65
CA ILE A 36 20.53 23.24 -15.77
C ILE A 36 20.84 21.80 -15.35
N GLN A 37 22.09 21.38 -15.49
CA GLN A 37 22.57 20.07 -15.02
C GLN A 37 23.84 20.22 -14.16
N LEU A 38 24.10 19.21 -13.34
CA LEU A 38 25.29 19.11 -12.50
C LEU A 38 26.19 18.00 -13.03
N GLU A 39 27.43 18.34 -13.33
CA GLU A 39 28.46 17.43 -13.83
C GLU A 39 29.52 17.18 -12.74
N SER A 40 30.01 15.94 -12.65
CA SER A 40 31.02 15.55 -11.67
C SER A 40 32.41 16.03 -12.10
N THR A 41 33.14 16.66 -11.19
CA THR A 41 34.56 16.98 -11.34
C THR A 41 35.42 15.95 -10.59
N TYR A 42 36.74 16.05 -10.72
CA TYR A 42 37.68 15.22 -9.94
C TYR A 42 37.67 15.52 -8.43
N LEU A 43 37.02 16.61 -7.99
CA LEU A 43 36.83 16.98 -6.58
C LEU A 43 35.39 16.74 -6.07
N THR A 44 34.50 16.18 -6.89
CA THR A 44 33.11 15.97 -6.50
C THR A 44 33.01 14.93 -5.39
N SER A 45 32.49 15.34 -4.24
CA SER A 45 32.14 14.44 -3.13
C SER A 45 30.64 14.25 -3.06
N VAL A 46 30.22 13.06 -2.65
CA VAL A 46 28.81 12.64 -2.61
C VAL A 46 28.55 12.03 -1.24
N THR A 47 27.76 12.70 -0.39
CA THR A 47 27.38 12.21 0.94
C THR A 47 25.90 11.87 0.96
N ILE A 48 25.58 10.63 1.31
CA ILE A 48 24.21 10.12 1.44
C ILE A 48 23.74 10.31 2.89
N ASN A 49 22.54 10.86 3.06
CA ASN A 49 21.94 11.24 4.34
C ASN A 49 22.90 12.00 5.29
N PRO A 50 23.50 13.11 4.81
CA PRO A 50 24.43 13.90 5.61
C PRO A 50 23.71 14.46 6.85
N ASN A 51 24.35 14.38 8.01
CA ASN A 51 23.83 14.93 9.26
C ASN A 51 24.02 16.47 9.30
N LEU A 52 23.13 17.20 8.63
CA LEU A 52 23.11 18.65 8.57
C LEU A 52 21.75 19.16 9.09
N PRO A 53 21.71 20.28 9.84
CA PRO A 53 20.43 20.86 10.31
C PRO A 53 19.43 21.14 9.18
N GLN A 54 19.95 21.48 7.99
CA GLN A 54 19.16 21.78 6.80
C GLN A 54 18.56 20.52 6.13
N THR A 55 19.20 19.36 6.25
CA THR A 55 18.71 18.10 5.65
C THR A 55 17.81 17.31 6.60
N ALA A 56 17.95 17.49 7.92
CA ALA A 56 17.17 16.77 8.93
C ALA A 56 15.64 16.82 8.70
N ALA A 57 15.09 18.00 8.36
CA ALA A 57 13.66 18.18 8.08
C ALA A 57 13.16 17.38 6.84
N HIS A 58 14.05 17.03 5.93
CA HIS A 58 13.76 16.30 4.71
C HIS A 58 14.03 14.78 4.85
N VAL A 59 15.06 14.37 5.63
CA VAL A 59 15.32 12.94 5.93
C VAL A 59 14.22 12.37 6.83
N THR A 60 13.75 13.17 7.79
CA THR A 60 12.81 12.69 8.82
C THR A 60 11.50 13.47 8.80
N ARG A 61 10.58 13.11 7.90
CA ARG A 61 9.17 13.50 8.05
C ARG A 61 8.52 12.70 9.17
N ASN A 62 7.84 13.40 10.08
CA ASN A 62 7.11 12.78 11.17
C ASN A 62 5.97 11.89 10.62
N ARG A 63 6.03 10.60 10.95
CA ARG A 63 5.09 9.55 10.50
C ARG A 63 3.74 9.59 11.21
N PHE A 64 3.65 10.34 12.31
CA PHE A 64 2.42 10.74 12.97
C PHE A 64 2.49 12.20 13.41
N TYR A 65 1.35 12.79 13.75
CA TYR A 65 1.25 14.08 14.40
C TYR A 65 0.15 14.05 15.47
N VAL A 66 0.17 15.01 16.39
CA VAL A 66 -0.80 15.12 17.48
C VAL A 66 -1.56 16.44 17.32
N SER A 67 -2.85 16.46 17.64
CA SER A 67 -3.74 17.59 17.35
C SER A 67 -4.77 17.83 18.45
N CYS A 68 -5.18 19.09 18.64
CA CYS A 68 -6.14 19.49 19.67
C CYS A 68 -7.52 18.85 19.45
N SER A 69 -8.19 18.42 20.51
CA SER A 69 -9.59 17.98 20.47
C SER A 69 -10.59 19.11 20.22
N LYS A 70 -10.21 20.36 20.53
CA LYS A 70 -11.04 21.57 20.41
C LYS A 70 -10.75 22.31 19.10
N CYS A 71 -9.65 23.06 18.98
CA CYS A 71 -9.34 23.83 17.77
C CYS A 71 -8.74 23.02 16.58
N THR A 72 -8.50 21.72 16.72
CA THR A 72 -7.87 20.80 15.72
C THR A 72 -6.44 21.12 15.27
N LYS A 73 -5.83 22.23 15.71
CA LYS A 73 -4.43 22.59 15.41
C LYS A 73 -3.45 21.54 15.96
N THR A 74 -2.26 21.49 15.37
CA THR A 74 -1.15 20.64 15.84
C THR A 74 -0.73 21.00 17.26
N LEU A 75 -0.56 20.01 18.13
CA LEU A 75 -0.03 20.17 19.48
C LEU A 75 1.50 20.04 19.48
N TYR A 76 2.13 20.57 20.51
CA TYR A 76 3.58 20.51 20.72
C TYR A 76 3.88 19.66 21.96
N PRO A 77 4.90 18.77 21.95
CA PRO A 77 5.34 18.11 23.17
C PRO A 77 5.97 19.14 24.13
N GLU A 78 5.94 18.85 25.43
CA GLU A 78 6.74 19.60 26.41
C GLU A 78 8.23 19.21 26.36
N GLU A 79 9.10 20.01 26.97
CA GLU A 79 10.56 19.84 26.93
C GLU A 79 11.08 18.89 28.02
N ASP A 80 10.20 18.31 28.85
CA ASP A 80 10.52 17.51 30.05
C ASP A 80 10.68 16.00 29.78
N GLU A 81 10.78 15.59 28.52
CA GLU A 81 10.73 14.21 28.03
C GLU A 81 9.42 13.44 28.29
N SER A 82 8.38 14.09 28.83
CA SER A 82 7.06 13.46 28.99
C SER A 82 6.29 13.36 27.67
N LEU A 83 5.26 12.50 27.65
CA LEU A 83 4.29 12.43 26.54
C LEU A 83 3.15 13.46 26.70
N THR A 84 3.41 14.57 27.37
CA THR A 84 2.47 15.70 27.52
C THR A 84 2.48 16.54 26.25
N PHE A 85 1.29 16.90 25.75
CA PHE A 85 1.13 17.69 24.53
C PHE A 85 0.28 18.92 24.80
N VAL A 86 0.83 20.11 24.56
CA VAL A 86 0.17 21.40 24.80
C VAL A 86 -0.40 22.03 23.54
N CYS A 87 -1.53 22.72 23.71
CA CYS A 87 -2.09 23.63 22.70
C CYS A 87 -1.69 25.08 23.03
N LYS A 88 -1.78 25.98 22.05
CA LYS A 88 -1.50 27.43 22.23
C LYS A 88 -2.76 28.28 22.41
N ASP A 89 -3.93 27.67 22.23
CA ASP A 89 -5.23 28.35 22.14
C ASP A 89 -6.30 27.73 23.06
N ASP A 90 -6.05 26.54 23.61
CA ASP A 90 -7.03 25.73 24.36
C ASP A 90 -6.35 25.07 25.56
N ASP A 91 -6.85 25.32 26.77
CA ASP A 91 -6.55 24.51 27.96
C ASP A 91 -7.43 23.25 28.01
N ASP A 92 -7.20 22.32 28.95
CA ASP A 92 -8.00 21.10 29.18
C ASP A 92 -8.32 20.31 27.89
N ILE A 93 -7.29 19.98 27.11
CA ILE A 93 -7.42 19.29 25.81
C ILE A 93 -7.23 17.78 25.95
N VAL A 94 -7.65 17.03 24.92
CA VAL A 94 -7.33 15.61 24.75
C VAL A 94 -6.47 15.48 23.47
N PRO A 95 -5.23 14.97 23.55
CA PRO A 95 -4.36 14.85 22.38
C PRO A 95 -4.87 13.82 21.36
N ASN A 96 -5.16 14.26 20.14
CA ASN A 96 -5.58 13.37 19.05
C ASN A 96 -4.38 12.97 18.18
N PHE A 97 -3.85 11.76 18.40
CA PHE A 97 -2.79 11.14 17.60
C PHE A 97 -3.30 10.70 16.23
N LYS A 98 -2.60 11.07 15.14
CA LYS A 98 -3.02 10.83 13.76
C LYS A 98 -1.84 10.42 12.87
N TYR A 99 -2.00 9.32 12.13
CA TYR A 99 -0.97 8.88 11.16
C TYR A 99 -0.81 9.85 9.97
N CYS A 100 0.44 9.99 9.51
CA CYS A 100 0.85 10.75 8.32
C CYS A 100 2.06 10.05 7.67
N VAL A 101 1.88 8.83 7.17
CA VAL A 101 2.98 8.01 6.65
C VAL A 101 3.13 8.20 5.15
N ASN A 102 4.21 8.85 4.71
CA ASN A 102 4.61 8.79 3.30
C ASN A 102 5.24 7.43 2.99
N ALA A 103 4.85 6.82 1.88
CA ALA A 103 5.38 5.54 1.41
C ALA A 103 5.58 5.56 -0.11
N LYS A 104 6.25 4.53 -0.63
CA LYS A 104 6.27 4.18 -2.05
C LYS A 104 5.55 2.84 -2.21
N ILE A 105 4.63 2.75 -3.17
CA ILE A 105 3.97 1.50 -3.57
C ILE A 105 4.42 1.14 -4.98
N SER A 106 4.37 -0.15 -5.31
CA SER A 106 4.88 -0.70 -6.58
C SER A 106 4.00 -1.86 -7.05
N ASP A 107 3.68 -1.87 -8.33
CA ASP A 107 3.12 -3.02 -9.04
C ASP A 107 4.14 -3.60 -10.04
N SER A 108 3.70 -4.51 -10.91
CA SER A 108 4.54 -5.11 -11.96
C SER A 108 4.91 -4.15 -13.10
N THR A 109 4.38 -2.93 -13.11
CA THR A 109 4.59 -1.92 -14.16
C THR A 109 5.46 -0.77 -13.67
N LYS A 110 5.15 -0.18 -12.51
CA LYS A 110 5.75 1.07 -12.00
C LYS A 110 5.68 1.15 -10.48
N SER A 111 6.43 2.12 -9.93
CA SER A 111 6.29 2.57 -8.54
C SER A 111 5.76 4.00 -8.49
N THR A 112 4.96 4.32 -7.47
CA THR A 112 4.48 5.68 -7.20
C THR A 112 4.52 6.02 -5.71
N ASP A 113 4.58 7.30 -5.39
CA ASP A 113 4.63 7.79 -4.01
C ASP A 113 3.23 8.15 -3.50
N VAL A 114 2.90 7.66 -2.31
CA VAL A 114 1.58 7.80 -1.68
C VAL A 114 1.69 8.24 -0.23
N THR A 115 0.56 8.64 0.34
CA THR A 115 0.47 9.02 1.76
C THR A 115 -0.70 8.32 2.44
N PHE A 116 -0.41 7.58 3.49
CA PHE A 116 -1.39 6.96 4.37
C PHE A 116 -1.69 7.93 5.51
N PHE A 117 -2.87 8.56 5.47
CA PHE A 117 -3.43 9.27 6.62
C PHE A 117 -4.18 8.30 7.54
N ASN A 118 -4.68 8.82 8.67
CA ASN A 118 -5.19 8.01 9.78
C ASN A 118 -6.11 6.84 9.39
N GLY A 119 -7.09 7.04 8.51
CA GLY A 119 -8.00 5.98 8.04
C GLY A 119 -7.27 4.84 7.32
N GLY A 120 -6.57 5.16 6.22
CA GLY A 120 -5.84 4.16 5.43
C GLY A 120 -4.73 3.45 6.21
N MET A 121 -4.07 4.13 7.16
CA MET A 121 -3.06 3.50 8.00
C MET A 121 -3.66 2.60 9.10
N THR A 122 -4.79 3.01 9.70
CA THR A 122 -5.52 2.16 10.67
C THR A 122 -6.08 0.91 9.99
N ALA A 123 -6.55 1.02 8.74
CA ALA A 123 -6.96 -0.14 7.93
C ALA A 123 -5.78 -1.09 7.61
N LEU A 124 -4.58 -0.55 7.36
CA LEU A 124 -3.38 -1.34 7.08
C LEU A 124 -2.83 -2.08 8.32
N LEU A 125 -2.91 -1.48 9.51
CA LEU A 125 -2.32 -2.00 10.75
C LEU A 125 -3.32 -2.65 11.71
N ASN A 126 -4.62 -2.49 11.48
CA ASN A 126 -5.69 -2.80 12.44
C ASN A 126 -5.44 -2.23 13.86
N THR A 127 -4.73 -1.10 13.95
CA THR A 127 -4.21 -0.50 15.19
C THR A 127 -4.30 1.03 15.09
N SER A 128 -4.84 1.71 16.11
CA SER A 128 -4.93 3.18 16.09
C SER A 128 -3.57 3.85 16.29
N CYS A 129 -3.45 5.11 15.87
CA CYS A 129 -2.21 5.87 16.07
C CYS A 129 -1.89 6.07 17.56
N GLU A 130 -2.92 6.26 18.39
CA GLU A 130 -2.79 6.38 19.84
C GLU A 130 -2.30 5.08 20.47
N ASP A 131 -2.88 3.92 20.10
CA ASP A 131 -2.40 2.62 20.56
C ASP A 131 -0.93 2.38 20.20
N LEU A 132 -0.53 2.74 18.97
CA LEU A 132 0.84 2.53 18.50
C LEU A 132 1.87 3.39 19.25
N VAL A 133 1.53 4.64 19.57
CA VAL A 133 2.37 5.52 20.39
C VAL A 133 2.37 5.07 21.85
N MET A 134 1.19 4.93 22.46
CA MET A 134 1.03 4.81 23.92
C MET A 134 1.22 3.39 24.45
N LYS A 135 0.84 2.35 23.69
CA LYS A 135 0.92 0.94 24.13
C LYS A 135 2.10 0.19 23.51
N HIS A 136 2.53 0.58 22.31
CA HIS A 136 3.68 -0.02 21.62
C HIS A 136 4.95 0.85 21.67
N GLY A 137 4.94 1.97 22.40
CA GLY A 137 6.13 2.78 22.68
C GLY A 137 6.70 3.52 21.47
N TRP A 138 5.90 3.79 20.44
CA TRP A 138 6.34 4.54 19.27
C TRP A 138 6.38 6.05 19.52
N THR A 139 7.29 6.49 20.38
CA THR A 139 7.42 7.89 20.80
C THR A 139 8.19 8.75 19.80
N ASP A 140 9.18 8.19 19.09
CA ASP A 140 9.88 8.87 17.99
C ASP A 140 9.10 8.75 16.67
N PRO A 141 8.51 9.84 16.14
CA PRO A 141 7.79 9.83 14.87
C PRO A 141 8.70 9.63 13.64
N LYS A 142 10.02 9.56 13.80
CA LYS A 142 11.00 9.41 12.72
C LYS A 142 11.38 7.94 12.50
N LYS A 143 11.54 7.17 13.58
CA LYS A 143 11.72 5.71 13.57
C LYS A 143 10.54 4.99 12.89
N LEU A 144 10.85 3.91 12.17
CA LEU A 144 9.88 2.97 11.64
C LEU A 144 9.49 1.96 12.75
N PRO A 145 8.20 1.81 13.11
CA PRO A 145 7.73 0.71 13.97
C PRO A 145 7.81 -0.63 13.26
N ASP A 146 8.03 -1.68 14.03
CA ASP A 146 8.06 -3.06 13.52
C ASP A 146 6.71 -3.45 12.90
N GLN A 147 5.58 -3.00 13.47
CA GLN A 147 4.24 -3.18 12.91
C GLN A 147 4.09 -2.58 11.51
N ILE A 148 4.80 -1.50 11.19
CA ILE A 148 4.80 -0.91 9.83
C ILE A 148 5.81 -1.66 8.96
N ALA A 149 7.00 -1.98 9.48
CA ALA A 149 8.02 -2.77 8.77
C ALA A 149 7.46 -4.12 8.28
N ASP A 150 6.68 -4.80 9.13
CA ASP A 150 6.00 -6.06 8.84
C ASP A 150 5.00 -5.97 7.68
N THR A 151 4.54 -4.78 7.28
CA THR A 151 3.64 -4.63 6.11
C THR A 151 4.39 -4.50 4.79
N ILE A 152 5.70 -4.21 4.82
CA ILE A 152 6.51 -3.97 3.63
C ILE A 152 6.64 -5.26 2.81
N GLY A 153 6.43 -5.15 1.50
CA GLY A 153 6.50 -6.28 0.57
C GLY A 153 5.31 -7.25 0.60
N LYS A 154 4.35 -7.09 1.52
CA LYS A 154 3.09 -7.86 1.52
C LYS A 154 2.12 -7.23 0.51
N PRO A 155 1.52 -8.00 -0.42
CA PRO A 155 0.56 -7.46 -1.39
C PRO A 155 -0.71 -6.98 -0.67
N LYS A 156 -1.28 -5.87 -1.14
CA LYS A 156 -2.50 -5.24 -0.62
C LYS A 156 -3.35 -4.69 -1.77
N LEU A 157 -4.66 -4.64 -1.57
CA LEU A 157 -5.55 -3.82 -2.38
C LEU A 157 -5.68 -2.46 -1.71
N LEU A 158 -5.52 -1.38 -2.49
CA LEU A 158 -5.43 -0.01 -1.98
C LEU A 158 -6.49 0.88 -2.64
N HIS A 159 -7.32 1.53 -1.83
CA HIS A 159 -8.21 2.57 -2.32
C HIS A 159 -7.44 3.89 -2.36
N LEU A 160 -7.23 4.43 -3.56
CA LEU A 160 -6.44 5.63 -3.80
C LEU A 160 -7.34 6.83 -4.12
N THR A 161 -6.89 8.03 -3.77
CA THR A 161 -7.55 9.29 -4.11
C THR A 161 -6.51 10.37 -4.34
N LEU A 162 -6.59 11.10 -5.46
CA LEU A 162 -5.73 12.25 -5.73
C LEU A 162 -6.31 13.48 -5.04
N LYS A 163 -5.53 14.15 -4.19
CA LYS A 163 -5.91 15.38 -3.50
C LYS A 163 -4.73 16.35 -3.48
N ASN A 164 -4.89 17.54 -4.03
CA ASN A 164 -3.84 18.57 -4.10
C ASN A 164 -2.52 17.99 -4.66
N GLU A 165 -2.59 17.30 -5.81
CA GLU A 165 -1.48 16.59 -6.48
C GLU A 165 -0.86 15.41 -5.69
N GLN A 166 -1.23 15.22 -4.42
CA GLN A 166 -0.79 14.11 -3.57
C GLN A 166 -1.72 12.89 -3.74
N ILE A 167 -1.15 11.70 -3.99
CA ILE A 167 -1.89 10.45 -3.94
C ILE A 167 -2.05 10.03 -2.47
N VAL A 168 -3.29 9.90 -2.03
CA VAL A 168 -3.68 9.51 -0.67
C VAL A 168 -4.26 8.09 -0.69
N VAL A 169 -3.85 7.25 0.26
CA VAL A 169 -4.50 5.96 0.51
C VAL A 169 -5.63 6.18 1.52
N THR A 170 -6.86 5.93 1.10
CA THR A 170 -8.07 6.16 1.91
C THR A 170 -8.54 4.90 2.64
N ASN A 171 -8.33 3.71 2.05
CA ASN A 171 -8.59 2.42 2.68
C ASN A 171 -7.64 1.34 2.14
N VAL A 172 -7.52 0.23 2.88
CA VAL A 172 -6.70 -0.94 2.54
C VAL A 172 -7.49 -2.22 2.79
N THR A 173 -7.36 -3.19 1.90
CA THR A 173 -7.90 -4.55 2.07
C THR A 173 -6.87 -5.60 1.67
N GLU A 174 -7.03 -6.83 2.18
CA GLU A 174 -6.23 -7.98 1.72
C GLU A 174 -6.67 -8.36 0.30
N PRO A 175 -5.74 -8.83 -0.56
CA PRO A 175 -6.13 -9.55 -1.77
C PRO A 175 -6.83 -10.87 -1.38
N GLU A 176 -7.87 -11.24 -2.13
CA GLU A 176 -8.54 -12.53 -1.94
C GLU A 176 -7.55 -13.68 -2.10
N LYS A 177 -7.49 -14.59 -1.12
CA LYS A 177 -6.68 -15.80 -1.26
C LYS A 177 -7.34 -16.72 -2.28
N THR A 178 -6.77 -16.79 -3.47
CA THR A 178 -7.10 -17.86 -4.43
C THR A 178 -6.92 -19.20 -3.74
N VAL A 179 -8.01 -19.95 -3.59
CA VAL A 179 -7.97 -21.30 -3.03
C VAL A 179 -7.41 -22.23 -4.11
N GLU A 180 -6.11 -22.52 -4.03
CA GLU A 180 -5.45 -23.54 -4.87
C GLU A 180 -6.03 -24.92 -4.51
N GLY A 181 -7.13 -25.31 -5.16
CA GLY A 181 -7.93 -26.44 -4.68
C GLY A 181 -9.06 -26.94 -5.57
N GLN A 182 -9.11 -26.63 -6.87
CA GLN A 182 -9.99 -27.37 -7.78
C GLN A 182 -9.46 -27.46 -9.23
N SER A 183 -9.70 -28.62 -9.84
CA SER A 183 -9.13 -29.04 -11.13
C SER A 183 -9.63 -28.21 -12.31
N CYS A 184 -8.81 -28.11 -13.36
CA CYS A 184 -9.19 -27.54 -14.64
C CYS A 184 -10.47 -28.20 -15.19
N ILE A 185 -11.50 -27.40 -15.46
CA ILE A 185 -12.65 -27.78 -16.27
C ILE A 185 -12.39 -27.29 -17.70
N PRO A 186 -12.30 -28.18 -18.71
CA PRO A 186 -12.15 -27.75 -20.10
C PRO A 186 -13.46 -27.14 -20.63
N PRO A 187 -13.41 -26.13 -21.51
CA PRO A 187 -14.60 -25.46 -22.02
C PRO A 187 -15.41 -26.39 -22.93
N SER A 188 -16.56 -26.85 -22.44
CA SER A 188 -17.50 -27.68 -23.21
C SER A 188 -18.43 -26.81 -24.07
N THR A 189 -18.06 -26.60 -25.34
CA THR A 189 -18.97 -26.03 -26.35
C THR A 189 -20.00 -27.08 -26.79
N PRO A 190 -21.31 -26.81 -26.73
CA PRO A 190 -22.33 -27.76 -27.18
C PRO A 190 -22.42 -27.80 -28.71
N ASN A 191 -22.15 -28.96 -29.32
CA ASN A 191 -22.29 -29.17 -30.77
C ASN A 191 -23.42 -30.20 -31.07
N PRO A 192 -24.57 -29.78 -31.63
CA PRO A 192 -25.73 -30.66 -31.82
C PRO A 192 -25.85 -31.26 -33.23
N LYS A 193 -26.41 -32.48 -33.29
CA LYS A 193 -26.93 -33.26 -34.44
C LYS A 193 -25.94 -34.22 -35.13
N LEU A 194 -26.15 -35.53 -34.91
CA LEU A 194 -26.67 -36.56 -35.84
C LEU A 194 -26.58 -37.94 -35.10
N HIS A 195 -27.31 -39.02 -35.37
CA HIS A 195 -28.67 -39.31 -35.86
C HIS A 195 -28.88 -40.85 -35.74
N THR A 196 -30.12 -41.37 -35.86
CA THR A 196 -30.45 -42.78 -36.28
C THR A 196 -30.42 -43.96 -35.27
N THR A 197 -31.58 -44.27 -34.64
CA THR A 197 -32.27 -45.62 -34.64
C THR A 197 -31.58 -46.80 -33.84
N LYS A 198 -32.20 -47.87 -33.29
CA LYS A 198 -33.42 -48.67 -33.62
C LYS A 198 -33.85 -49.73 -32.55
N ARG A 199 -35.15 -49.74 -32.14
CA ARG A 199 -35.93 -50.88 -31.50
C ARG A 199 -35.35 -51.47 -30.18
N ALA A 200 -36.02 -52.23 -29.30
CA ALA A 200 -37.34 -52.90 -29.16
C ALA A 200 -37.57 -53.21 -27.62
N LEU A 201 -38.63 -53.81 -27.06
CA LEU A 201 -40.07 -54.09 -27.37
C LEU A 201 -40.69 -54.84 -26.14
N LEU A 202 -42.01 -54.71 -25.86
CA LEU A 202 -42.77 -55.31 -24.72
C LEU A 202 -42.38 -54.74 -23.33
N GLU A 203 -43.23 -54.73 -22.28
CA GLU A 203 -44.55 -55.36 -22.06
C GLU A 203 -45.46 -54.48 -21.14
N SER A 204 -46.77 -54.75 -21.12
CA SER A 204 -47.77 -54.15 -20.18
C SER A 204 -48.57 -55.29 -19.52
N PRO A 205 -49.19 -55.11 -18.33
CA PRO A 205 -50.57 -54.58 -18.32
C PRO A 205 -50.99 -53.76 -17.08
N ASP A 206 -52.23 -53.27 -17.18
CA ASP A 206 -53.09 -52.51 -16.26
C ASP A 206 -52.93 -52.66 -14.72
N THR A 207 -53.14 -51.54 -14.01
CA THR A 207 -54.42 -51.40 -13.28
C THR A 207 -54.89 -49.95 -13.13
N SER A 208 -56.21 -49.78 -13.11
CA SER A 208 -56.95 -48.53 -13.11
C SER A 208 -56.98 -47.77 -11.76
N ILE A 209 -57.13 -46.45 -11.81
CA ILE A 209 -58.34 -45.71 -11.35
C ILE A 209 -58.12 -44.18 -11.49
N GLU A 210 -59.04 -43.50 -12.17
CA GLU A 210 -59.32 -42.06 -12.05
C GLU A 210 -60.63 -41.92 -11.23
N PRO A 211 -60.87 -40.84 -10.46
CA PRO A 211 -61.51 -39.68 -11.12
C PRO A 211 -61.29 -38.27 -10.51
N LYS A 212 -61.30 -37.27 -11.40
CA LYS A 212 -62.01 -35.97 -11.31
C LYS A 212 -61.72 -35.00 -10.15
N ARG A 213 -60.96 -33.95 -10.52
CA ARG A 213 -61.49 -32.59 -10.81
C ARG A 213 -62.57 -32.03 -9.86
N SER A 214 -62.24 -30.95 -9.13
CA SER A 214 -62.92 -29.63 -9.23
C SER A 214 -62.22 -28.51 -8.43
N LYS A 215 -62.65 -27.26 -8.65
CA LYS A 215 -62.06 -26.02 -8.11
C LYS A 215 -62.85 -25.48 -6.90
N GLN A 216 -62.20 -24.53 -6.22
CA GLN A 216 -62.78 -23.38 -5.50
C GLN A 216 -63.53 -23.67 -4.19
N HIS A 217 -63.10 -22.94 -3.15
CA HIS A 217 -63.91 -21.80 -2.73
C HIS A 217 -63.11 -20.50 -2.82
#